data_AF-A0A5C1YPD2-F1
#
_entry.id   AF-A0A5C1YPD2-F1
#
_cell.length_a   1.000
_cell.length_b   1.000
_cell.length_c   1.000
_cell.angle_alpha   90.00
_cell.angle_beta   90.00
_cell.angle_gamma   90.00
#
_symmetry.space_group_name_H-M   'P 1'
#
loop_
_entity.id
_entity.type
_entity.pdbx_description
1 polymer ?
#
loop_
_entity_poly.entity_id
_entity_poly.type
_entity_poly.pdbx_seq_one_letter_code
_entity_poly.pdbx_strand_id
1 'polypeptide(L)'
;MTRLPLLLLSAGLVASPALAASGAADKAAAPATKAAAPAQAGHYTMAAFMGKWSVMANIDPVMVAGNRAMGPAARLLVTLPDTYAKVVGQAHFSLAKVNDTTWAGTQDTLKISMSLVSQNSAQIVVVRKDGHTLELPLYRDDDEPAATP
;
A
#
# COMPACT_ATOMS: atom_id res chain seq x y z
N MET A 1 7.07 21.81 44.77
CA MET A 1 5.80 22.10 45.46
C MET A 1 4.65 21.76 44.53
N THR A 2 3.79 20.88 45.03
CA THR A 2 2.52 20.36 44.54
C THR A 2 1.57 21.43 43.95
N ARG A 3 0.82 21.10 42.89
CA ARG A 3 -0.64 20.85 42.96
C ARG A 3 -1.28 20.52 41.59
N LEU A 4 -1.91 19.35 41.56
CA LEU A 4 -3.01 18.96 40.68
C LEU A 4 -4.25 19.83 40.98
N PRO A 5 -5.16 19.99 40.00
CA PRO A 5 -6.57 19.78 40.32
C PRO A 5 -7.29 18.85 39.34
N LEU A 6 -8.17 18.07 39.96
CA LEU A 6 -9.16 17.11 39.46
C LEU A 6 -10.46 17.85 39.06
N LEU A 7 -11.38 17.10 38.40
CA LEU A 7 -12.84 17.29 38.26
C LEU A 7 -13.28 17.86 36.88
N LEU A 8 -14.32 17.40 36.17
CA LEU A 8 -15.60 16.78 36.55
C LEU A 8 -16.22 15.88 35.44
N LEU A 9 -17.16 15.04 35.86
CA LEU A 9 -18.10 14.17 35.11
C LEU A 9 -19.10 14.94 34.21
N SER A 10 -19.71 14.23 33.24
CA SER A 10 -21.18 14.18 32.94
C SER A 10 -21.41 13.30 31.68
N ALA A 11 -22.02 12.12 31.74
CA ALA A 11 -23.45 11.78 31.85
C ALA A 11 -24.25 11.82 30.53
N GLY A 12 -24.59 10.62 30.04
CA GLY A 12 -25.88 10.28 29.42
C GLY A 12 -26.05 10.49 27.91
N LEU A 13 -26.51 9.45 27.20
CA LEU A 13 -27.71 9.56 26.37
C LEU A 13 -28.28 8.18 26.00
N VAL A 14 -29.45 7.91 26.59
CA VAL A 14 -30.68 7.23 26.10
C VAL A 14 -30.61 5.95 25.25
N ALA A 15 -31.43 4.99 25.70
CA ALA A 15 -31.81 3.76 25.03
C ALA A 15 -33.13 3.90 24.23
N SER A 16 -33.18 3.16 23.10
CA SER A 16 -34.35 2.52 22.44
C SER A 16 -35.39 3.42 21.73
N PRO A 17 -35.98 3.01 20.56
CA PRO A 17 -36.82 1.80 20.34
C PRO A 17 -36.46 0.98 19.08
N ALA A 18 -36.57 -0.35 19.04
CA ALA A 18 -37.72 -1.25 18.86
C ALA A 18 -38.31 -1.38 17.42
N LEU A 19 -38.26 -2.63 16.93
CA LEU A 19 -39.23 -3.39 16.11
C LEU A 19 -39.10 -3.53 14.57
N ALA A 20 -39.03 -4.82 14.19
CA ALA A 20 -39.63 -5.54 13.06
C ALA A 20 -39.05 -5.37 11.64
N ALA A 21 -38.50 -6.46 11.09
CA ALA A 21 -39.22 -7.34 10.14
C ALA A 21 -38.25 -8.37 9.54
N SER A 22 -38.56 -9.66 9.71
CA SER A 22 -37.97 -10.73 8.91
C SER A 22 -38.54 -10.66 7.50
N GLY A 23 -37.69 -10.39 6.51
CA GLY A 23 -38.00 -10.46 5.10
C GLY A 23 -36.83 -11.11 4.37
N ALA A 24 -37.07 -12.30 3.83
CA ALA A 24 -36.15 -13.00 2.94
C ALA A 24 -35.99 -12.21 1.62
N ALA A 25 -34.75 -12.00 1.18
CA ALA A 25 -34.35 -11.94 -0.23
C ALA A 25 -32.85 -11.63 -0.33
N ASP A 26 -32.12 -12.51 -1.01
CA ASP A 26 -30.96 -12.23 -1.84
C ASP A 26 -29.94 -11.20 -1.33
N LYS A 27 -29.00 -11.63 -0.49
CA LYS A 27 -27.79 -10.85 -0.22
C LYS A 27 -26.76 -11.17 -1.31
N ALA A 28 -26.91 -10.45 -2.43
CA ALA A 28 -25.85 -10.25 -3.39
C ALA A 28 -24.53 -9.97 -2.65
N ALA A 29 -23.49 -10.72 -3.00
CA ALA A 29 -22.15 -10.54 -2.48
C ALA A 29 -21.72 -9.08 -2.75
N ALA A 30 -21.70 -8.27 -1.70
CA ALA A 30 -21.09 -6.95 -1.75
C ALA A 30 -19.61 -7.14 -2.12
N PRO A 31 -19.08 -6.38 -3.12
CA PRO A 31 -17.67 -6.45 -3.42
C PRO A 31 -16.91 -6.06 -2.15
N ALA A 32 -15.99 -6.93 -1.72
CA ALA A 32 -15.09 -6.65 -0.64
C ALA A 32 -14.23 -5.45 -1.04
N THR A 33 -14.63 -4.25 -0.64
CA THR A 33 -13.76 -3.08 -0.66
C THR A 33 -12.62 -3.40 0.30
N LYS A 34 -11.47 -3.80 -0.26
CA LYS A 34 -10.22 -4.02 0.48
C LYS A 34 -9.91 -2.69 1.16
N ALA A 35 -10.25 -2.59 2.45
CA ALA A 35 -10.04 -1.38 3.23
C ALA A 35 -8.55 -1.01 3.15
N ALA A 36 -8.26 0.23 2.77
CA ALA A 36 -6.90 0.76 2.87
C ALA A 36 -6.48 0.67 4.34
N ALA A 37 -5.46 -0.14 4.62
CA ALA A 37 -4.96 -0.34 5.97
C ALA A 37 -4.39 0.99 6.53
N PRO A 38 -4.56 1.28 7.83
CA PRO A 38 -4.06 2.51 8.43
C PRO A 38 -2.55 2.61 8.25
N ALA A 39 -2.08 3.84 7.97
CA ALA A 39 -0.67 4.10 7.74
C ALA A 39 0.11 3.89 9.03
N GLN A 40 0.99 2.89 9.04
CA GLN A 40 1.85 2.61 10.19
C GLN A 40 3.17 3.33 9.93
N ALA A 41 3.51 4.32 10.77
CA ALA A 41 4.82 4.97 10.71
C ALA A 41 5.89 3.98 11.18
N GLY A 42 6.28 3.07 10.29
CA GLY A 42 7.22 1.99 10.54
C GLY A 42 8.55 2.24 9.85
N HIS A 43 9.64 1.87 10.51
CA HIS A 43 10.91 1.67 9.83
C HIS A 43 10.80 0.38 9.00
N TYR A 44 10.72 0.48 7.67
CA TYR A 44 10.61 -0.70 6.82
C TYR A 44 11.98 -1.13 6.29
N THR A 45 12.24 -2.44 6.36
CA THR A 45 13.40 -3.05 5.70
C THR A 45 13.13 -3.18 4.20
N MET A 46 14.18 -3.39 3.38
CA MET A 46 14.00 -3.67 1.94
C MET A 46 13.06 -4.86 1.70
N ALA A 47 13.15 -5.90 2.54
CA ALA A 47 12.29 -7.09 2.44
C ALA A 47 10.80 -6.75 2.56
N ALA A 48 10.43 -5.71 3.31
CA ALA A 48 9.04 -5.25 3.43
C ALA A 48 8.48 -4.63 2.14
N PHE A 49 9.32 -4.33 1.15
CA PHE A 49 8.88 -3.86 -0.17
C PHE A 49 8.88 -4.98 -1.22
N MET A 50 9.69 -6.02 -1.04
CA MET A 50 9.85 -7.11 -2.00
C MET A 50 8.61 -8.01 -2.03
N GLY A 51 8.29 -8.60 -3.18
CA GLY A 51 7.16 -9.49 -3.39
C GLY A 51 6.29 -9.08 -4.57
N LYS A 52 5.10 -9.69 -4.63
CA LYS A 52 4.03 -9.39 -5.58
C LYS A 52 3.10 -8.33 -5.01
N TRP A 53 2.80 -7.33 -5.83
CA TRP A 53 1.90 -6.24 -5.49
C TRP A 53 0.82 -6.09 -6.56
N SER A 54 -0.44 -6.28 -6.18
CA SER A 54 -1.57 -6.09 -7.08
C SER A 54 -2.08 -4.64 -7.02
N VAL A 55 -2.37 -4.07 -8.18
CA VAL A 55 -3.05 -2.76 -8.29
C VAL A 55 -4.57 -2.94 -8.26
N MET A 56 -5.07 -3.97 -8.93
CA MET A 56 -6.49 -4.26 -9.08
C MET A 56 -6.65 -5.76 -9.36
N ALA A 57 -7.80 -6.33 -8.96
CA ALA A 57 -8.13 -7.70 -9.31
C ALA A 57 -8.10 -7.90 -10.84
N ASN A 58 -7.50 -9.00 -11.30
CA ASN A 58 -7.35 -9.40 -12.71
C ASN A 58 -6.34 -8.60 -13.55
N ILE A 59 -5.44 -7.84 -12.94
CA ILE A 59 -4.24 -7.31 -13.61
C ILE A 59 -3.03 -8.03 -13.02
N ASP A 60 -2.06 -8.39 -13.87
CA ASP A 60 -0.79 -8.96 -13.42
C ASP A 60 -0.13 -8.10 -12.34
N PRO A 61 0.49 -8.73 -11.32
CA PRO A 61 1.08 -7.99 -10.22
C PRO A 61 2.34 -7.23 -10.65
N VAL A 62 2.59 -6.12 -9.98
CA VAL A 62 3.89 -5.47 -9.95
C VAL A 62 4.85 -6.34 -9.14
N MET A 63 5.97 -6.71 -9.75
CA MET A 63 7.01 -7.50 -9.10
C MET A 63 8.06 -6.57 -8.49
N VAL A 64 8.40 -6.80 -7.23
CA VAL A 64 9.41 -6.02 -6.53
C VAL A 64 10.47 -6.94 -5.93
N ALA A 65 11.73 -6.68 -6.26
CA ALA A 65 12.87 -7.46 -5.78
C ALA A 65 13.97 -6.54 -5.24
N GLY A 66 14.84 -7.07 -4.37
CA GLY A 66 16.08 -6.40 -4.00
C GLY A 66 17.22 -6.82 -4.91
N ASN A 67 18.13 -5.92 -5.24
CA ASN A 67 19.42 -6.33 -5.81
C ASN A 67 20.27 -7.07 -4.74
N ARG A 68 21.37 -7.69 -5.18
CA ARG A 68 22.28 -8.41 -4.27
C ARG A 68 23.20 -7.50 -3.45
N ALA A 69 23.13 -6.17 -3.66
CA ALA A 69 23.99 -5.23 -2.98
C ALA A 69 23.40 -4.84 -1.62
N MET A 70 24.27 -4.62 -0.64
CA MET A 70 23.90 -4.23 0.72
C MET A 70 24.32 -2.77 0.99
N GLY A 71 23.72 -2.17 2.02
CA GLY A 71 24.05 -0.80 2.44
C GLY A 71 23.65 0.26 1.39
N PRO A 72 24.43 1.34 1.21
CA PRO A 72 24.06 2.46 0.32
C PRO A 72 23.88 2.09 -1.16
N ALA A 73 24.43 0.95 -1.59
CA ALA A 73 24.30 0.45 -2.95
C ALA A 73 23.07 -0.45 -3.16
N ALA A 74 22.32 -0.76 -2.09
CA ALA A 74 21.08 -1.52 -2.19
C ALA A 74 20.09 -0.80 -3.11
N ARG A 75 19.42 -1.58 -3.97
CA ARG A 75 18.42 -1.09 -4.91
C ARG A 75 17.18 -1.94 -4.85
N LEU A 76 16.03 -1.28 -4.88
CA LEU A 76 14.76 -1.92 -5.13
C LEU A 76 14.53 -1.97 -6.64
N LEU A 77 14.33 -3.17 -7.17
CA LEU A 77 14.06 -3.45 -8.57
C LEU A 77 12.56 -3.64 -8.73
N VAL A 78 11.91 -2.72 -9.44
CA VAL A 78 10.46 -2.75 -9.67
C VAL A 78 10.21 -3.13 -11.12
N THR A 79 9.33 -4.09 -11.35
CA THR A 79 8.86 -4.49 -12.69
C THR A 79 7.36 -4.30 -12.77
N LEU A 80 6.94 -3.38 -13.63
CA LEU A 80 5.54 -3.13 -13.93
C LEU A 80 5.01 -4.21 -14.89
N PRO A 81 3.75 -4.62 -14.77
CA PRO A 81 3.10 -5.46 -15.76
C PRO A 81 2.90 -4.69 -17.08
N ASP A 82 2.75 -5.43 -18.18
CA ASP A 82 2.68 -4.91 -19.54
C ASP A 82 1.62 -3.80 -19.72
N THR A 83 0.48 -3.94 -19.04
CA THR A 83 -0.61 -2.95 -19.05
C THR A 83 -0.13 -1.55 -18.68
N TYR A 84 0.73 -1.43 -17.65
CA TYR A 84 1.30 -0.14 -17.25
C TYR A 84 2.59 0.16 -18.00
N ALA A 85 3.41 -0.85 -18.31
CA ALA A 85 4.65 -0.64 -19.06
C ALA A 85 4.40 0.00 -20.44
N LYS A 86 3.31 -0.35 -21.13
CA LYS A 86 2.91 0.27 -22.41
C LYS A 86 2.54 1.75 -22.27
N VAL A 87 1.93 2.13 -21.15
CA VAL A 87 1.52 3.52 -20.87
C VAL A 87 2.72 4.37 -20.43
N VAL A 88 3.59 3.79 -19.62
CA VAL A 88 4.79 4.46 -19.08
C VAL A 88 5.93 4.49 -20.10
N GLY A 89 5.99 3.52 -21.01
CA GLY A 89 7.06 3.35 -22.01
C GLY A 89 8.25 2.51 -21.52
N GLN A 90 8.19 2.00 -20.28
CA GLN A 90 9.23 1.16 -19.68
C GLN A 90 8.63 0.26 -18.58
N ALA A 91 9.14 -0.97 -18.45
CA ALA A 91 8.69 -1.93 -17.45
C ALA A 91 9.54 -1.96 -16.18
N HIS A 92 10.86 -1.82 -16.29
CA HIS A 92 11.80 -2.06 -15.20
C HIS A 92 12.35 -0.77 -14.63
N PHE A 93 12.49 -0.69 -13.30
CA PHE A 93 13.04 0.46 -12.61
C PHE A 93 13.99 0.02 -11.50
N SER A 94 15.05 0.81 -11.28
CA SER A 94 15.95 0.66 -10.14
C SER A 94 15.83 1.86 -9.21
N LEU A 95 15.43 1.62 -7.98
CA LEU A 95 15.16 2.65 -6.99
C LEU A 95 16.24 2.64 -5.90
N ALA A 96 16.65 3.82 -5.46
CA ALA A 96 17.49 4.03 -4.29
C ALA A 96 16.62 4.26 -3.05
N LYS A 97 17.11 3.89 -1.87
CA LYS A 97 16.43 4.24 -0.62
C LYS A 97 16.49 5.75 -0.42
N VAL A 98 15.33 6.38 -0.22
CA VAL A 98 15.24 7.81 0.13
C VAL A 98 15.10 7.97 1.64
N ASN A 99 14.23 7.15 2.24
CA ASN A 99 14.02 7.07 3.68
C ASN A 99 13.51 5.65 4.02
N ASP A 100 13.05 5.42 5.25
CA ASP A 100 12.61 4.10 5.70
C ASP A 100 11.26 3.65 5.14
N THR A 101 10.50 4.51 4.47
CA THR A 101 9.20 4.20 3.89
C THR A 101 9.17 4.35 2.37
N THR A 102 10.19 4.97 1.76
CA THR A 102 10.20 5.35 0.34
C THR A 102 11.51 5.00 -0.35
N TRP A 103 11.36 4.40 -1.53
CA TRP A 103 12.41 4.20 -2.52
C TRP A 103 12.09 5.01 -3.78
N ALA A 104 13.08 5.66 -4.39
CA ALA A 104 12.86 6.44 -5.60
C ALA A 104 14.03 6.34 -6.58
N GLY A 105 13.73 6.56 -7.86
CA GLY A 105 14.68 6.53 -8.95
C GLY A 105 14.27 7.50 -10.04
N THR A 106 15.24 7.87 -10.88
CA THR A 106 14.98 8.57 -12.12
C THR A 106 15.67 7.80 -13.22
N GLN A 107 14.93 7.52 -14.29
CA GLN A 107 15.43 6.82 -15.46
C GLN A 107 14.88 7.54 -16.69
N ASP A 108 15.79 8.00 -17.54
CA ASP A 108 15.49 8.87 -18.68
C ASP A 108 14.66 10.11 -18.27
N THR A 109 13.41 10.20 -18.73
CA THR A 109 12.48 11.31 -18.46
C THR A 109 11.44 10.96 -17.38
N LEU A 110 11.58 9.81 -16.73
CA LEU A 110 10.64 9.27 -15.75
C LEU A 110 11.23 9.34 -14.34
N LYS A 111 10.46 9.91 -13.41
CA LYS A 111 10.73 9.81 -11.98
C LYS A 111 9.75 8.80 -11.40
N ILE A 112 10.25 7.80 -10.69
CA ILE A 112 9.43 6.78 -10.05
C ILE A 112 9.75 6.72 -8.56
N SER A 113 8.71 6.56 -7.74
CA SER A 113 8.84 6.25 -6.33
C SER A 113 7.89 5.14 -5.92
N MET A 114 8.35 4.29 -5.02
CA MET A 114 7.52 3.33 -4.30
C MET A 114 7.56 3.67 -2.81
N SER A 115 6.38 3.82 -2.20
CA SER A 115 6.23 4.12 -0.78
C SER A 115 5.34 3.09 -0.10
N LEU A 116 5.74 2.58 1.07
CA LEU A 116 4.87 1.78 1.92
C LEU A 116 3.97 2.71 2.75
N VAL A 117 2.67 2.42 2.72
CA VAL A 117 1.67 3.03 3.61
C VAL A 117 1.49 2.15 4.84
N SER A 118 1.42 0.83 4.62
CA SER A 118 1.38 -0.18 5.67
C SER A 118 2.17 -1.41 5.22
N GLN A 119 2.24 -2.45 6.04
CA GLN A 119 2.86 -3.72 5.65
C GLN A 119 2.19 -4.38 4.42
N ASN A 120 0.90 -4.11 4.21
CA ASN A 120 0.08 -4.72 3.17
C ASN A 120 -0.39 -3.73 2.08
N SER A 121 0.04 -2.47 2.16
CA SER A 121 -0.39 -1.42 1.25
C SER A 121 0.78 -0.52 0.88
N ALA A 122 0.94 -0.26 -0.41
CA ALA A 122 1.98 0.61 -0.95
C ALA A 122 1.39 1.54 -2.02
N GLN A 123 2.21 2.44 -2.51
CA GLN A 123 1.89 3.29 -3.64
C GLN A 123 3.11 3.38 -4.55
N ILE A 124 2.89 3.23 -5.85
CA ILE A 124 3.84 3.66 -6.88
C ILE A 124 3.35 4.96 -7.49
N VAL A 125 4.25 5.91 -7.64
CA VAL A 125 4.02 7.16 -8.36
C VAL A 125 5.06 7.26 -9.45
N VAL A 126 4.61 7.47 -10.70
CA VAL A 126 5.47 7.71 -11.86
C VAL A 126 5.12 9.08 -12.43
N VAL A 127 6.10 9.98 -12.47
CA VAL A 127 5.98 11.33 -13.01
C VAL A 127 6.82 11.44 -14.27
N ARG A 128 6.17 11.82 -15.37
CA ARG A 128 6.84 12.16 -16.63
C ARG A 128 7.26 13.63 -16.64
N LYS A 129 8.29 13.96 -17.42
CA LYS A 129 8.78 15.34 -17.57
C LYS A 129 7.73 16.32 -18.11
N ASP A 130 6.74 15.83 -18.86
CA ASP A 130 5.60 16.59 -19.39
C ASP A 130 4.52 16.91 -18.32
N GLY A 131 4.70 16.44 -17.09
CA GLY A 131 3.77 16.65 -15.97
C GLY A 131 2.71 15.56 -15.82
N HIS A 132 2.61 14.60 -16.75
CA HIS A 132 1.70 13.48 -16.59
C HIS A 132 2.16 12.57 -15.44
N THR A 133 1.24 12.29 -14.52
CA THR A 133 1.49 11.45 -13.35
C THR A 133 0.60 10.22 -13.39
N LEU A 134 1.20 9.06 -13.17
CA LEU A 134 0.52 7.79 -12.94
C LEU A 134 0.68 7.42 -11.47
N GLU A 135 -0.45 7.27 -10.78
CA GLU A 135 -0.47 6.79 -9.40
C GLU A 135 -1.12 5.40 -9.35
N LEU A 136 -0.40 4.46 -8.75
CA LEU A 136 -0.83 3.08 -8.61
C LEU A 136 -0.92 2.75 -7.12
N PRO A 137 -2.12 2.67 -6.53
CA PRO A 137 -2.28 2.05 -5.21
C PRO A 137 -1.96 0.56 -5.35
N LEU A 138 -1.20 0.03 -4.39
CA LEU A 138 -0.75 -1.35 -4.39
C LEU A 138 -1.19 -2.06 -3.14
N TYR A 139 -1.53 -3.33 -3.29
CA TYR A 139 -1.85 -4.24 -2.21
C TYR A 139 -1.02 -5.50 -2.33
N ARG A 140 -0.65 -6.09 -1.19
CA ARG A 140 0.03 -7.39 -1.18
C ARG A 140 -0.78 -8.44 -1.94
N ASP A 141 -0.06 -9.16 -2.78
CA ASP A 141 -0.53 -10.26 -3.65
C ASP A 141 0.44 -11.45 -3.60
N ASP A 142 1.14 -11.58 -2.47
CA ASP A 142 1.88 -12.78 -2.18
C ASP A 142 0.85 -13.85 -1.79
N ASP A 143 0.64 -14.82 -2.68
CA ASP A 143 0.07 -16.10 -2.29
C ASP A 143 1.04 -16.72 -1.27
N GLU A 144 0.81 -16.48 0.02
CA GLU A 144 1.42 -17.30 1.07
C GLU A 144 0.71 -18.66 1.00
N PRO A 145 1.35 -19.77 0.59
CA PRO A 145 0.90 -21.05 1.08
C PRO A 145 1.10 -20.99 2.58
N ALA A 146 0.01 -20.87 3.33
CA ALA A 146 0.03 -21.08 4.76
C ALA A 146 0.82 -22.37 5.00
N ALA A 147 1.97 -22.26 5.67
CA ALA A 147 2.71 -23.42 6.10
C ALA A 147 1.79 -24.18 7.06
N THR A 148 1.12 -25.21 6.54
CA THR A 148 0.33 -26.13 7.35
C THR A 148 1.31 -26.84 8.29
N PRO A 149 1.06 -26.83 9.62
CA PRO A 149 1.93 -27.49 10.59
C PRO A 149 1.97 -29.01 10.40
#